data_AF-A0AAJ0PEN5-F1
#
_entry.id   AF-A0AAJ0PEN5-F1
#
_cell.length_a   1.000
_cell.length_b   1.000
_cell.length_c   1.000
_cell.angle_alpha   90.00
_cell.angle_beta   90.00
_cell.angle_gamma   90.00
#
_symmetry.space_group_name_H-M   'P 1'
#
loop_
_entity.id
_entity.type
_entity.pdbx_description
1 polymer ?
#
loop_
_entity_poly.entity_id
_entity_poly.type
_entity_poly.pdbx_seq_one_letter_code
_entity_poly.pdbx_strand_id
1 'polypeptide(L)'
;MNDNQEHYQPYTPGMKLPEGVFPPMQGYTHEDLIGAAAVRAETVLNNGGIDPTLVKESLFAMGKYLKQAFEAQNVEYQISTWYQKPYADPADRGRSVADMAETFGALAVRATTESLRGSPLLDKDWEFIREYISNAGDGVHDLIASLEK
;
A
#
# COMPACT_ATOMS: atom_id res chain seq x y z
N MET A 1 -30.44 3.06 -2.99
CA MET A 1 -30.29 2.90 -4.45
C MET A 1 -28.80 2.86 -4.73
N ASN A 2 -28.36 1.74 -5.34
CA ASN A 2 -27.02 1.33 -5.77
C ASN A 2 -25.99 0.92 -4.70
N ASP A 3 -26.19 -0.30 -4.17
CA ASP A 3 -25.17 -1.15 -3.53
C ASP A 3 -24.21 -1.78 -4.57
N ASN A 4 -23.72 -1.01 -5.55
CA ASN A 4 -22.62 -1.46 -6.41
C ASN A 4 -21.31 -0.93 -5.81
N GLN A 5 -20.97 -1.36 -4.60
CA GLN A 5 -19.55 -1.51 -4.29
C GLN A 5 -19.10 -2.71 -5.12
N GLU A 6 -18.57 -2.44 -6.32
CA GLU A 6 -17.91 -3.49 -7.10
C GLU A 6 -16.83 -4.11 -6.19
N HIS A 7 -17.12 -5.31 -5.70
CA HIS A 7 -16.20 -6.06 -4.86
C HIS A 7 -14.91 -6.28 -5.63
N TYR A 8 -13.77 -6.06 -4.96
CA TYR A 8 -12.46 -6.39 -5.52
C TYR A 8 -12.47 -7.80 -6.09
N GLN A 9 -12.02 -7.93 -7.33
CA GLN A 9 -11.81 -9.22 -7.98
C GLN A 9 -10.32 -9.38 -8.26
N PRO A 10 -9.66 -10.39 -7.65
CA PRO A 10 -8.28 -10.69 -7.98
C PRO A 10 -8.10 -10.93 -9.48
N TYR A 11 -7.07 -10.34 -10.08
CA TYR A 11 -6.82 -10.53 -11.50
C TYR A 11 -6.50 -11.99 -11.82
N THR A 12 -7.18 -12.52 -12.84
CA THR A 12 -6.80 -13.79 -13.48
C THR A 12 -6.37 -13.50 -14.91
N PRO A 13 -5.26 -14.09 -15.41
CA PRO A 13 -4.84 -13.90 -16.78
C PRO A 13 -5.96 -14.20 -17.79
N GLY A 14 -6.26 -13.24 -18.66
CA GLY A 14 -7.36 -13.35 -19.63
C GLY A 14 -8.72 -12.86 -19.10
N MET A 15 -8.80 -12.37 -17.86
CA MET A 15 -9.99 -11.69 -17.34
C MET A 15 -10.30 -10.46 -18.19
N LYS A 16 -11.57 -10.33 -18.59
CA LYS A 16 -12.03 -9.14 -19.30
C LYS A 16 -12.17 -7.99 -18.32
N LEU A 17 -11.33 -6.96 -18.49
CA LEU A 17 -11.37 -5.74 -17.69
C LEU A 17 -12.29 -4.69 -18.32
N PRO A 18 -12.82 -3.74 -17.53
CA PRO A 18 -13.48 -2.56 -18.07
C PRO A 18 -12.60 -1.80 -19.07
N GLU A 19 -13.22 -1.08 -19.99
CA GLU A 19 -12.49 -0.28 -20.98
C GLU A 19 -11.60 0.75 -20.28
N GLY A 20 -10.33 0.82 -20.71
CA GLY A 20 -9.33 1.72 -20.14
C GLY A 20 -8.68 1.23 -18.84
N VAL A 21 -9.10 0.09 -18.28
CA VAL A 21 -8.46 -0.52 -17.10
C VAL A 21 -7.39 -1.52 -17.54
N PHE A 22 -6.20 -1.40 -16.97
CA PHE A 22 -5.07 -2.28 -17.26
C PHE A 22 -4.91 -3.36 -16.18
N PRO A 23 -4.44 -4.57 -16.55
CA PRO A 23 -4.18 -5.62 -15.57
C PRO A 23 -3.08 -5.20 -14.58
N PRO A 24 -3.09 -5.71 -13.33
CA PRO A 24 -2.06 -5.38 -12.34
C PRO A 24 -0.66 -5.63 -12.87
N MET A 25 0.25 -4.73 -12.55
CA MET A 25 1.63 -4.80 -13.01
C MET A 25 2.49 -5.58 -12.02
N GLN A 26 3.32 -6.49 -12.52
CA GLN A 26 4.27 -7.23 -11.69
C GLN A 26 5.20 -6.27 -10.95
N GLY A 27 5.41 -6.49 -9.65
CA GLY A 27 6.20 -5.60 -8.79
C GLY A 27 5.38 -4.48 -8.15
N TYR A 28 4.09 -4.38 -8.48
CA TYR A 28 3.16 -3.35 -7.98
C TYR A 28 1.78 -3.94 -7.64
N THR A 29 1.74 -5.25 -7.34
CA THR A 29 0.54 -5.91 -6.81
C THR A 29 0.29 -5.50 -5.36
N HIS A 30 -0.89 -5.80 -4.83
CA HIS A 30 -1.15 -5.59 -3.40
C HIS A 30 -0.09 -6.26 -2.51
N GLU A 31 0.34 -7.47 -2.84
CA GLU A 31 1.38 -8.19 -2.10
C GLU A 31 2.76 -7.50 -2.19
N ASP A 32 3.11 -6.95 -3.35
CA ASP A 32 4.37 -6.20 -3.52
C ASP A 32 4.38 -4.92 -2.67
N LEU A 33 3.27 -4.18 -2.68
CA LEU A 33 3.10 -2.98 -1.86
C LEU A 33 3.14 -3.29 -0.36
N ILE A 34 2.47 -4.36 0.07
CA ILE A 34 2.50 -4.83 1.46
C ILE A 34 3.91 -5.25 1.86
N GLY A 35 4.64 -5.94 0.96
CA GLY A 35 6.03 -6.32 1.19
C GLY A 35 6.93 -5.11 1.39
N ALA A 36 6.79 -4.08 0.56
CA ALA A 36 7.56 -2.84 0.68
C ALA A 36 7.27 -2.11 2.00
N ALA A 37 6.00 -2.03 2.41
CA ALA A 37 5.62 -1.50 3.71
C ALA A 37 6.22 -2.32 4.88
N ALA A 38 6.14 -3.65 4.78
CA ALA A 38 6.60 -4.57 5.82
C ALA A 38 8.10 -4.47 6.07
N VAL A 39 8.94 -4.36 5.04
CA VAL A 39 10.40 -4.22 5.20
C VAL A 39 10.76 -2.97 6.02
N ARG A 40 10.13 -1.84 5.71
CA ARG A 40 10.37 -0.57 6.42
C ARG A 40 9.85 -0.64 7.86
N ALA A 41 8.63 -1.15 8.04
CA ALA A 41 8.02 -1.29 9.36
C ALA A 41 8.78 -2.28 10.27
N GLU A 42 9.23 -3.41 9.73
CA GLU A 42 10.03 -4.41 10.43
C GLU A 42 11.34 -3.83 10.96
N THR A 43 11.97 -2.95 10.17
CA THR A 43 13.20 -2.25 10.59
C THR A 43 12.96 -1.41 11.85
N VAL A 44 11.85 -0.67 11.91
CA VAL A 44 11.47 0.13 13.09
C VAL A 44 11.22 -0.77 14.30
N LEU A 45 10.45 -1.85 14.12
CA LEU A 45 10.13 -2.79 15.19
C LEU A 45 11.39 -3.45 15.77
N ASN A 46 12.33 -3.86 14.90
CA ASN A 46 13.59 -4.47 15.32
C ASN A 46 14.50 -3.46 16.05
N ASN A 47 14.61 -2.23 15.54
CA ASN A 47 15.39 -1.17 16.18
C ASN A 47 14.82 -0.74 17.54
N GLY A 48 13.50 -0.81 17.70
CA GLY A 48 12.81 -0.56 18.96
C GLY A 48 12.91 -1.69 19.99
N GLY A 49 13.65 -2.76 19.69
CA GLY A 49 13.83 -3.92 20.58
C GLY A 49 12.52 -4.65 20.89
N ILE A 50 11.58 -4.66 19.94
CA ILE A 50 10.31 -5.37 20.09
C ILE A 50 10.57 -6.88 20.09
N ASP A 51 9.84 -7.61 20.94
CA ASP A 51 9.91 -9.08 20.97
C ASP A 51 9.63 -9.66 19.56
N PRO A 52 10.46 -10.61 19.06
CA PRO A 52 10.29 -11.15 17.71
C PRO A 52 8.93 -11.78 17.41
N THR A 53 8.22 -12.28 18.43
CA THR A 53 6.84 -12.79 18.28
C THR A 53 5.89 -11.64 18.03
N LEU A 54 5.99 -10.57 18.84
CA LEU A 54 5.20 -9.36 18.68
C LEU A 54 5.52 -8.66 17.35
N VAL A 55 6.75 -8.70 16.85
CA VAL A 55 7.11 -8.21 15.51
C VAL A 55 6.28 -8.94 14.44
N LYS A 56 6.28 -10.27 14.45
CA LYS A 56 5.53 -11.08 13.48
C LYS A 56 4.03 -10.83 13.56
N GLU A 57 3.47 -10.79 14.76
CA GLU A 57 2.04 -10.51 14.97
C GLU A 57 1.66 -9.12 14.46
N SER A 58 2.49 -8.11 14.73
CA SER A 58 2.27 -6.73 14.29
C SER A 58 2.34 -6.60 12.78
N LEU A 59 3.33 -7.23 12.13
CA LEU A 59 3.44 -7.23 10.66
C LEU A 59 2.29 -8.00 9.99
N PHE A 60 1.83 -9.10 10.60
CA PHE A 60 0.68 -9.85 10.09
C PHE A 60 -0.62 -9.03 10.20
N ALA A 61 -0.84 -8.37 11.35
CA ALA A 61 -1.97 -7.47 11.54
C ALA A 61 -1.91 -6.32 10.54
N MET A 62 -0.76 -5.64 10.40
CA MET A 62 -0.55 -4.57 9.44
C MET A 62 -0.84 -5.01 8.01
N GLY A 63 -0.29 -6.15 7.58
CA GLY A 63 -0.51 -6.70 6.24
C GLY A 63 -2.00 -6.97 5.95
N LYS A 64 -2.76 -7.44 6.95
CA LYS A 64 -4.21 -7.63 6.82
C LYS A 64 -4.94 -6.31 6.58
N TYR A 65 -4.65 -5.27 7.37
CA TYR A 65 -5.31 -3.97 7.20
C TYR A 65 -4.90 -3.27 5.90
N LEU A 66 -3.63 -3.38 5.51
CA LEU A 66 -3.15 -2.88 4.21
C LEU A 66 -3.87 -3.58 3.05
N LYS A 67 -3.94 -4.92 3.07
CA LYS A 67 -4.64 -5.69 2.04
C LYS A 67 -6.10 -5.25 1.91
N GLN A 68 -6.81 -5.15 3.02
CA GLN A 68 -8.20 -4.68 3.03
C GLN A 68 -8.35 -3.27 2.46
N ALA A 69 -7.46 -2.35 2.83
CA ALA A 69 -7.47 -0.97 2.33
C ALA A 69 -7.17 -0.90 0.83
N PHE A 70 -6.22 -1.72 0.34
CA PHE A 70 -5.84 -1.75 -1.06
C PHE A 70 -6.91 -2.39 -1.95
N GLU A 71 -7.49 -3.50 -1.50
CA GLU A 71 -8.62 -4.15 -2.17
C GLU A 71 -9.83 -3.22 -2.24
N ALA A 72 -10.17 -2.52 -1.15
CA ALA A 72 -11.29 -1.58 -1.12
C ALA A 72 -11.15 -0.42 -2.12
N GLN A 73 -9.93 -0.14 -2.58
CA GLN A 73 -9.65 0.91 -3.58
C GLN A 73 -9.14 0.34 -4.91
N ASN A 74 -9.06 -0.98 -5.10
CA ASN A 74 -8.49 -1.59 -6.31
C ASN A 74 -7.10 -1.01 -6.66
N VAL A 75 -6.22 -0.82 -5.65
CA VAL A 75 -4.97 -0.03 -5.78
C VAL A 75 -4.08 -0.54 -6.90
N GLU A 76 -3.88 -1.85 -7.04
CA GLU A 76 -3.02 -2.41 -8.09
C GLU A 76 -3.53 -2.13 -9.52
N TYR A 77 -4.85 -2.09 -9.70
CA TYR A 77 -5.48 -1.71 -10.96
C TYR A 77 -5.33 -0.22 -11.22
N GLN A 78 -5.48 0.61 -10.18
CA GLN A 78 -5.25 2.05 -10.30
C GLN A 78 -3.80 2.34 -10.68
N ILE A 79 -2.82 1.79 -9.96
CA ILE A 79 -1.40 1.99 -10.28
C ILE A 79 -1.13 1.60 -11.74
N SER A 80 -1.55 0.40 -12.14
CA SER A 80 -1.34 -0.07 -13.49
C SER A 80 -2.00 0.82 -14.55
N THR A 81 -3.26 1.19 -14.33
CA THR A 81 -4.05 1.97 -15.29
C THR A 81 -3.51 3.38 -15.43
N TRP A 82 -3.23 4.05 -14.33
CA TRP A 82 -2.73 5.41 -14.34
C TRP A 82 -1.30 5.46 -14.86
N TYR A 83 -0.47 4.45 -14.61
CA TYR A 83 0.87 4.41 -15.20
C TYR A 83 0.83 4.17 -16.72
N GLN A 84 -0.02 3.25 -17.21
CA GLN A 84 -0.01 2.79 -18.60
C GLN A 84 -0.96 3.55 -19.55
N LYS A 85 -1.92 4.33 -19.03
CA LYS A 85 -2.82 5.11 -19.89
C LYS A 85 -2.03 6.04 -20.81
N PRO A 86 -2.51 6.33 -22.03
CA PRO A 86 -1.88 7.29 -22.90
C PRO A 86 -1.95 8.70 -22.29
N TYR A 87 -0.83 9.41 -22.32
CA TYR A 87 -0.73 10.81 -21.88
C TYR A 87 -0.50 11.71 -23.10
N ALA A 88 -1.13 12.88 -23.10
CA ALA A 88 -0.91 13.88 -24.14
C ALA A 88 0.48 14.53 -24.02
N ASP A 89 0.90 14.85 -22.80
CA ASP A 89 2.26 15.28 -22.47
C ASP A 89 2.97 14.17 -21.67
N PRO A 90 4.12 13.64 -22.11
CA PRO A 90 4.89 12.67 -21.35
C PRO A 90 5.20 13.12 -19.90
N ALA A 91 5.34 14.42 -19.64
CA ALA A 91 5.58 14.95 -18.30
C ALA A 91 4.39 14.74 -17.34
N ASP A 92 3.17 14.57 -17.85
CA ASP A 92 1.99 14.26 -17.03
C ASP A 92 2.08 12.87 -16.37
N ARG A 93 2.82 11.94 -16.97
CA ARG A 93 3.00 10.60 -16.39
C ARG A 93 3.80 10.67 -15.09
N GLY A 94 4.89 11.43 -15.07
CA GLY A 94 5.71 11.63 -13.86
C GLY A 94 4.89 12.27 -12.74
N ARG A 95 4.10 13.31 -13.06
CA ARG A 95 3.14 13.90 -12.12
C ARG A 95 2.14 12.88 -11.59
N SER A 96 1.54 12.08 -12.46
CA SER A 96 0.61 11.04 -12.04
C SER A 96 1.27 9.97 -11.15
N VAL A 97 2.53 9.62 -11.39
CA VAL A 97 3.28 8.68 -10.53
C VAL A 97 3.49 9.29 -9.15
N ALA A 98 3.90 10.55 -9.07
CA ALA A 98 4.07 11.25 -7.81
C ALA A 98 2.74 11.32 -7.02
N ASP A 99 1.64 11.72 -7.69
CA ASP A 99 0.32 11.81 -7.07
C ASP A 99 -0.17 10.45 -6.54
N MET A 100 0.08 9.36 -7.30
CA MET A 100 -0.22 8.00 -6.84
C MET A 100 0.63 7.58 -5.64
N ALA A 101 1.93 7.87 -5.67
CA ALA A 101 2.84 7.55 -4.58
C ALA A 101 2.40 8.23 -3.28
N GLU A 102 2.08 9.53 -3.33
CA GLU A 102 1.54 10.28 -2.19
C GLU A 102 0.21 9.70 -1.70
N THR A 103 -0.72 9.45 -2.62
CA THR A 103 -2.07 8.96 -2.29
C THR A 103 -2.03 7.58 -1.63
N PHE A 104 -1.31 6.63 -2.22
CA PHE A 104 -1.27 5.25 -1.73
C PHE A 104 -0.29 5.07 -0.56
N GLY A 105 0.76 5.89 -0.46
CA GLY A 105 1.56 6.01 0.76
C GLY A 105 0.72 6.50 1.95
N ALA A 106 -0.09 7.55 1.75
CA ALA A 106 -1.00 8.05 2.78
C ALA A 106 -2.12 7.04 3.14
N LEU A 107 -2.59 6.24 2.17
CA LEU A 107 -3.50 5.13 2.44
C LEU A 107 -2.85 4.09 3.35
N ALA A 108 -1.60 3.73 3.08
CA ALA A 108 -0.85 2.78 3.89
C ALA A 108 -0.63 3.30 5.32
N VAL A 109 -0.30 4.59 5.49
CA VAL A 109 -0.25 5.26 6.82
C VAL A 109 -1.56 5.05 7.59
N ARG A 110 -2.71 5.31 6.96
CA ARG A 110 -4.02 5.17 7.61
C ARG A 110 -4.31 3.71 7.98
N ALA A 111 -4.08 2.78 7.06
CA ALA A 111 -4.31 1.36 7.28
C ALA A 111 -3.41 0.79 8.40
N THR A 112 -2.14 1.17 8.43
CA THR A 112 -1.19 0.80 9.49
C THR A 112 -1.61 1.40 10.84
N THR A 113 -2.12 2.63 10.86
CA THR A 113 -2.67 3.23 12.08
C THR A 113 -3.84 2.41 12.64
N GLU A 114 -4.79 2.00 11.79
CA GLU A 114 -5.92 1.16 12.22
C GLU A 114 -5.46 -0.22 12.71
N SER A 115 -4.37 -0.74 12.14
CA SER A 115 -3.80 -2.03 12.56
C SER A 115 -3.30 -2.05 14.01
N LEU A 116 -3.01 -0.88 14.60
CA LEU A 116 -2.56 -0.76 15.99
C LEU A 116 -3.69 -0.93 17.01
N ARG A 117 -4.96 -0.94 16.58
CA ARG A 117 -6.09 -1.04 17.51
C ARG A 117 -6.03 -2.35 18.31
N GLY A 118 -5.80 -2.21 19.62
CA GLY A 118 -5.64 -3.34 20.54
C GLY A 118 -4.26 -4.01 20.50
N SER A 119 -3.29 -3.42 19.80
CA SER A 119 -1.91 -3.89 19.76
C SER A 119 -1.15 -3.49 21.02
N PRO A 120 -0.30 -4.38 21.59
CA PRO A 120 0.66 -4.02 22.63
C PRO A 120 1.65 -2.92 22.21
N LEU A 121 1.80 -2.67 20.90
CA LEU A 121 2.62 -1.55 20.42
C LEU A 121 2.09 -0.17 20.86
N LEU A 122 0.81 -0.07 21.25
CA LEU A 122 0.25 1.18 21.79
C LEU A 122 0.84 1.59 23.15
N ASP A 123 1.52 0.67 23.84
CA ASP A 123 2.21 0.98 25.10
C ASP A 123 3.56 1.68 24.87
N LYS A 124 4.00 1.81 23.60
CA LYS A 124 5.22 2.53 23.23
C LYS A 124 4.98 4.04 23.16
N ASP A 125 6.07 4.79 23.20
CA ASP A 125 5.98 6.23 23.03
C ASP A 125 5.48 6.61 21.63
N TRP A 126 4.98 7.84 21.53
CA TRP A 126 4.41 8.37 20.30
C TRP A 126 5.43 8.47 19.16
N GLU A 127 6.71 8.70 19.47
CA GLU A 127 7.75 8.82 18.45
C GLU A 127 7.95 7.47 17.73
N PHE A 128 8.05 6.39 18.50
CA PHE A 128 8.10 5.03 17.98
C PHE A 128 6.86 4.69 17.13
N ILE A 129 5.66 4.98 17.65
CA ILE A 129 4.41 4.69 16.93
C ILE A 129 4.35 5.45 15.61
N ARG A 130 4.69 6.75 15.64
CA ARG A 130 4.72 7.59 14.45
C ARG A 130 5.75 7.08 13.43
N GLU A 131 6.92 6.68 13.89
CA GLU A 131 7.98 6.16 13.03
C GLU A 131 7.53 4.87 12.33
N TYR A 132 6.93 3.94 13.08
CA TYR A 132 6.38 2.69 12.55
C TYR A 132 5.34 2.91 11.45
N ILE A 133 4.36 3.78 11.72
CA ILE A 133 3.29 4.10 10.76
C ILE A 133 3.85 4.80 9.52
N SER A 134 4.70 5.80 9.71
CA SER A 134 5.22 6.62 8.60
C SER A 134 6.11 5.76 7.68
N ASN A 135 6.99 4.93 8.26
CA ASN A 135 7.86 4.03 7.48
C ASN A 135 7.07 3.02 6.63
N ALA A 136 5.94 2.51 7.13
CA ALA A 136 5.06 1.66 6.32
C ALA A 136 4.51 2.41 5.11
N GLY A 137 4.10 3.67 5.30
CA GLY A 137 3.67 4.58 4.22
C GLY A 137 4.77 4.87 3.21
N ASP A 138 5.96 5.22 3.70
CA ASP A 138 7.13 5.52 2.88
C ASP A 138 7.55 4.31 2.03
N GLY A 139 7.43 3.09 2.55
CA GLY A 139 7.68 1.87 1.78
C GLY A 139 6.79 1.74 0.54
N VAL A 140 5.50 2.05 0.66
CA VAL A 140 4.55 2.02 -0.47
C VAL A 140 4.80 3.18 -1.43
N HIS A 141 4.99 4.39 -0.88
CA HIS A 141 5.31 5.59 -1.65
C HIS A 141 6.56 5.36 -2.51
N ASP A 142 7.67 4.94 -1.91
CA ASP A 142 8.95 4.78 -2.59
C ASP A 142 8.90 3.71 -3.69
N LEU A 143 8.15 2.62 -3.46
CA LEU A 143 7.94 1.61 -4.47
C LEU A 143 7.25 2.22 -5.70
N ILE A 144 6.13 2.92 -5.51
CA ILE A 144 5.38 3.54 -6.62
C ILE A 144 6.22 4.62 -7.30
N ALA A 145 6.89 5.49 -6.54
CA ALA A 145 7.73 6.56 -7.07
C ALA A 145 8.88 6.02 -7.94
N SER A 146 9.28 4.75 -7.76
CA SER A 146 10.29 4.13 -8.62
C SER A 146 9.83 3.92 -10.08
N LEU A 147 8.53 4.07 -10.38
CA LEU A 147 7.99 4.08 -11.75
C LEU A 147 8.40 5.29 -12.58
N GLU A 148 8.90 6.35 -11.96
CA GLU A 148 9.40 7.53 -12.67
C GLU A 148 10.79 7.31 -13.29
N LYS A 149 11.47 6.21 -12.94
CA LYS A 149 12.88 5.95 -13.30
C LYS A 149 13.09 5.29 -14.65
#